data_AF-A0A965QDV9-F1
#
_entry.id   AF-A0A965QDV9-F1
#
_cell.length_a   1.000
_cell.length_b   1.000
_cell.length_c   1.000
_cell.angle_alpha   90.00
_cell.angle_beta   90.00
_cell.angle_gamma   90.00
#
_symmetry.space_group_name_H-M   'P 1'
#
loop_
_entity.id
_entity.type
_entity.pdbx_description
1 polymer ?
#
loop_
_entity_poly.entity_id
_entity_poly.type
_entity_poly.pdbx_seq_one_letter_code
_entity_poly.pdbx_strand_id
1 'polypeptide(L)'
;MIIMHFKNSFFLFFASILFLSACGRKFKDTGLHVTGKVGEILVVCDQAIWNSEIKAHLDSQLTQFIMPYFPDVTTFELIHRKTQNFDGAIRRHRNILFLEIDSERKEKFGLIQSRKDVWANQQLVIDLKVKDYNQLLELCKEGMKTVHAQFDVAEWKRILLNFQAQNNRPVQIKIKKNFGIKLALPDASTIVTSRPNFYRLELPTASRPIEFVGTGTQDIGSVLTGIMIYQYDFIDSSQFLLDNLLKARDTMLRYNVPYETDGLYMGTQYNKFVFPESNVTSNFKKNIKGIEVRGMFQFTGKDVHSTGGAFWAFHFLHPKSKKLICISGYVDAPSTTSWTQSLREIQAIWKSVEIL
;
A
#
# COMPACT_ATOMS: atom_id res chain seq x y z
N MET A 1 13.41 -79.29 35.81
CA MET A 1 13.05 -78.98 37.22
C MET A 1 12.77 -77.49 37.30
N ILE A 2 11.56 -77.15 37.73
CA ILE A 2 11.07 -75.84 38.18
C ILE A 2 10.77 -74.77 37.11
N ILE A 3 9.46 -74.52 37.05
CA ILE A 3 8.67 -73.44 36.47
C ILE A 3 8.97 -72.11 37.18
N MET A 4 8.93 -70.97 36.48
CA MET A 4 8.13 -69.80 36.90
C MET A 4 8.08 -68.69 35.84
N HIS A 5 6.85 -68.39 35.45
CA HIS A 5 6.43 -67.19 34.74
C HIS A 5 6.63 -65.92 35.58
N PHE A 6 6.96 -64.79 34.94
CA PHE A 6 6.36 -63.50 35.30
C PHE A 6 6.18 -62.58 34.08
N LYS A 7 5.06 -61.84 34.12
CA LYS A 7 4.33 -61.11 33.08
C LYS A 7 4.99 -59.85 32.50
N ASN A 8 4.60 -59.56 31.25
CA ASN A 8 4.24 -58.27 30.62
C ASN A 8 4.97 -56.99 31.06
N SER A 9 5.53 -56.22 30.11
CA SER A 9 4.77 -55.25 29.28
C SER A 9 5.72 -54.21 28.65
N PHE A 10 5.36 -53.75 27.45
CA PHE A 10 5.65 -52.42 26.91
C PHE A 10 7.11 -52.06 26.55
N PHE A 11 7.42 -52.06 25.24
CA PHE A 11 7.73 -50.79 24.56
C PHE A 11 7.62 -50.92 23.03
N LEU A 12 6.67 -50.19 22.46
CA LEU A 12 6.48 -49.99 21.02
C LEU A 12 7.71 -49.28 20.42
N PHE A 13 8.36 -49.90 19.44
CA PHE A 13 9.34 -49.23 18.58
C PHE A 13 8.60 -48.62 17.38
N PHE A 14 8.01 -47.44 17.59
CA PHE A 14 7.39 -46.65 16.52
C PHE A 14 8.50 -45.89 15.79
N ALA A 15 8.97 -46.43 14.66
CA ALA A 15 9.89 -45.76 13.76
C ALA A 15 9.15 -44.63 13.01
N SER A 16 9.03 -43.46 13.66
CA SER A 16 8.59 -42.23 13.00
C SER A 16 9.76 -41.65 12.20
N ILE A 17 9.80 -41.95 10.91
CA ILE A 17 10.62 -41.23 9.93
C ILE A 17 10.04 -39.83 9.80
N LEU A 18 10.64 -38.88 10.53
CA LEU A 18 10.44 -37.44 10.33
C LEU A 18 11.09 -37.05 8.99
N PHE A 19 10.29 -37.08 7.93
CA PHE A 19 10.59 -36.31 6.71
C PHE A 19 10.42 -34.82 7.04
N LEU A 20 11.48 -34.21 7.57
CA LEU A 20 11.65 -32.77 7.52
C LEU A 20 11.99 -32.38 6.08
N SER A 21 10.97 -32.20 5.25
CA SER A 21 11.09 -31.46 4.00
C SER A 21 11.24 -29.97 4.32
N ALA A 22 12.41 -29.59 4.82
CA ALA A 22 12.85 -28.21 4.82
C ALA A 22 13.25 -27.85 3.39
N CYS A 23 12.28 -27.38 2.60
CA CYS A 23 12.58 -26.61 1.39
C CYS A 23 13.12 -25.25 1.82
N GLY A 24 14.38 -25.26 2.29
CA GLY A 24 15.14 -24.07 2.62
C GLY A 24 15.46 -23.32 1.34
N ARG A 25 14.58 -22.41 0.94
CA ARG A 25 14.94 -21.38 -0.04
C ARG A 25 16.02 -20.53 0.61
N LYS A 26 17.23 -20.63 0.07
CA LYS A 26 18.35 -19.74 0.39
C LYS A 26 17.99 -18.33 -0.05
N PHE A 27 17.46 -17.53 0.88
CA PHE A 27 17.52 -16.09 0.78
C PHE A 27 18.93 -15.67 1.19
N LYS A 28 19.72 -15.15 0.25
CA LYS A 28 20.87 -14.31 0.60
C LYS A 28 20.32 -12.91 0.86
N ASP A 29 19.80 -12.67 2.05
CA ASP A 29 19.67 -11.31 2.58
C ASP A 29 20.23 -11.34 4.01
N THR A 30 21.46 -10.85 4.16
CA THR A 30 22.24 -10.92 5.41
C THR A 30 22.03 -9.69 6.29
N GLY A 31 20.99 -8.88 6.03
CA GLY A 31 20.70 -7.63 6.74
C GLY A 31 19.49 -7.72 7.67
N LEU A 32 19.45 -6.84 8.68
CA LEU A 32 18.25 -6.63 9.50
C LEU A 32 17.15 -5.95 8.65
N HIS A 33 15.90 -6.40 8.78
CA HIS A 33 14.76 -5.76 8.11
C HIS A 33 14.16 -4.61 8.94
N VAL A 34 13.53 -3.67 8.24
CA VAL A 34 12.84 -2.53 8.85
C VAL A 34 11.64 -2.95 9.72
N THR A 35 11.32 -2.13 10.71
CA THR A 35 10.15 -2.25 11.60
C THR A 35 9.26 -1.01 11.51
N GLY A 36 8.12 -1.00 12.21
CA GLY A 36 7.16 0.10 12.21
C GLY A 36 5.96 -0.16 11.28
N LYS A 37 4.82 0.50 11.55
CA LYS A 37 3.57 0.31 10.78
C LYS A 37 3.57 1.08 9.48
N VAL A 38 2.90 0.55 8.43
CA VAL A 38 2.63 1.23 7.15
C VAL A 38 2.03 2.62 7.37
N GLY A 39 2.50 3.63 6.65
CA GLY A 39 2.15 5.03 6.91
C GLY A 39 2.80 5.69 8.13
N GLU A 40 3.65 5.04 8.92
CA GLU A 40 4.28 5.71 10.07
C GLU A 40 5.60 6.43 9.73
N ILE A 41 5.80 7.65 10.25
CA ILE A 41 7.09 8.36 10.28
C ILE A 41 7.50 8.58 11.75
N LEU A 42 8.68 8.09 12.10
CA LEU A 42 9.27 8.32 13.41
C LEU A 42 10.04 9.64 13.42
N VAL A 43 9.52 10.64 14.12
CA VAL A 43 10.19 11.92 14.34
C VAL A 43 11.05 11.84 15.60
N VAL A 44 12.34 12.12 15.47
CA VAL A 44 13.31 12.10 16.55
C VAL A 44 13.79 13.52 16.81
N CYS A 45 13.38 14.07 17.95
CA CYS A 45 13.75 15.41 18.39
C CYS A 45 13.49 15.58 19.89
N ASP A 46 13.99 16.66 20.47
CA ASP A 46 13.71 17.00 21.87
C ASP A 46 12.24 17.33 22.11
N GLN A 47 11.78 17.11 23.34
CA GLN A 47 10.38 17.33 23.71
C GLN A 47 9.94 18.79 23.47
N ALA A 48 10.84 19.74 23.68
CA ALA A 48 10.57 21.16 23.46
C ALA A 48 10.26 21.46 21.98
N ILE A 49 10.98 20.84 21.04
CA ILE A 49 10.75 20.98 19.60
C ILE A 49 9.43 20.30 19.22
N TRP A 50 9.18 19.08 19.74
CA TRP A 50 7.95 18.36 19.45
C TRP A 50 6.68 19.06 19.95
N ASN A 51 6.78 19.79 21.07
CA ASN A 51 5.68 20.53 21.65
C ASN A 51 5.59 21.99 21.12
N SER A 52 6.42 22.38 20.15
CA SER A 52 6.43 23.74 19.59
C SER A 52 5.54 23.85 18.34
N GLU A 53 5.47 25.05 17.76
CA GLU A 53 4.73 25.31 16.52
C GLU A 53 5.25 24.48 15.32
N ILE A 54 6.49 23.96 15.38
CA ILE A 54 7.07 23.09 14.36
C ILE A 54 6.18 21.86 14.13
N LYS A 55 5.56 21.34 15.20
CA LYS A 55 4.65 20.18 15.12
C LYS A 55 3.49 20.42 14.15
N ALA A 56 2.91 21.60 14.14
CA ALA A 56 1.81 21.94 13.22
C ALA A 56 2.26 21.94 11.75
N HIS A 57 3.50 22.34 11.48
CA HIS A 57 4.09 22.27 10.13
C HIS A 57 4.39 20.84 9.71
N LEU A 58 4.88 20.00 10.64
CA LEU A 58 5.08 18.57 10.39
C LEU A 58 3.74 17.88 10.09
N ASP A 59 2.71 18.11 10.90
CA ASP A 59 1.39 17.50 10.69
C ASP A 59 0.79 17.95 9.35
N SER A 60 0.65 19.25 9.13
CA SER A 60 0.02 19.77 7.90
C SER A 60 0.70 19.33 6.60
N GLN A 61 2.02 19.09 6.61
CA GLN A 61 2.77 18.77 5.40
C GLN A 61 3.16 17.30 5.26
N LEU A 62 3.32 16.57 6.36
CA LEU A 62 3.66 15.14 6.33
C LEU A 62 2.42 14.24 6.46
N THR A 63 1.35 14.66 7.14
CA THR A 63 0.12 13.86 7.31
C THR A 63 -0.96 14.30 6.31
N GLN A 64 -0.63 14.34 5.03
CA GLN A 64 -1.55 14.78 3.97
C GLN A 64 -2.67 13.77 3.75
N PHE A 65 -3.89 14.23 3.47
CA PHE A 65 -5.01 13.36 3.13
C PHE A 65 -4.91 12.78 1.70
N ILE A 66 -5.26 11.51 1.57
CA ILE A 66 -5.48 10.84 0.29
C ILE A 66 -6.94 11.11 -0.10
N MET A 67 -7.13 12.15 -0.91
CA MET A 67 -8.45 12.55 -1.39
C MET A 67 -8.97 11.61 -2.49
N PRO A 68 -10.30 11.49 -2.68
CA PRO A 68 -11.39 12.14 -1.94
C PRO A 68 -12.14 11.15 -1.02
N TYR A 69 -11.43 10.39 -0.19
CA TYR A 69 -12.05 9.31 0.60
C TYR A 69 -12.78 9.81 1.85
N PHE A 70 -13.83 9.08 2.26
CA PHE A 70 -14.49 9.25 3.54
C PHE A 70 -14.63 7.89 4.26
N PRO A 71 -14.20 7.75 5.52
CA PRO A 71 -13.53 8.76 6.34
C PRO A 71 -12.16 9.18 5.77
N ASP A 72 -11.63 10.30 6.26
CA ASP A 72 -10.35 10.83 5.80
C ASP A 72 -9.22 9.81 6.02
N VAL A 73 -8.40 9.60 4.98
CA VAL A 73 -7.26 8.67 5.03
C VAL A 73 -5.98 9.48 4.90
N THR A 74 -5.06 9.37 5.85
CA THR A 74 -3.77 10.08 5.78
C THR A 74 -2.70 9.24 5.07
N THR A 75 -1.81 9.94 4.38
CA THR A 75 -0.57 9.37 3.81
C THR A 75 0.36 8.87 4.91
N PHE A 76 0.48 9.64 5.99
CA PHE A 76 1.28 9.28 7.14
C PHE A 76 0.65 9.64 8.49
N GLU A 77 1.10 8.93 9.53
CA GLU A 77 0.98 9.27 10.95
C GLU A 77 2.37 9.55 11.51
N LEU A 78 2.49 10.55 12.38
CA LEU A 78 3.75 10.90 13.02
C LEU A 78 3.80 10.35 14.44
N ILE A 79 4.84 9.57 14.75
CA ILE A 79 5.17 9.20 16.13
C ILE A 79 6.44 9.91 16.58
N HIS A 80 6.59 10.09 17.89
CA HIS A 80 7.71 10.84 18.46
C HIS A 80 8.59 10.01 19.37
N ARG A 81 9.90 10.24 19.28
CA ARG A 81 10.89 9.81 20.28
C ARG A 81 11.88 10.92 20.59
N LYS A 82 12.26 11.00 21.86
CA LYS A 82 13.38 11.84 22.30
C LYS A 82 14.69 11.28 21.78
N THR A 83 15.63 12.14 21.40
CA THR A 83 16.95 11.78 20.89
C THR A 83 17.69 10.83 21.84
N GLN A 84 17.66 11.12 23.15
CA GLN A 84 18.26 10.28 24.19
C GLN A 84 17.65 8.87 24.31
N ASN A 85 16.41 8.68 23.87
CA ASN A 85 15.69 7.40 23.93
C ASN A 85 15.65 6.71 22.54
N PHE A 86 16.47 7.17 21.60
CA PHE A 86 16.59 6.58 20.27
C PHE A 86 17.69 5.50 20.26
N ASP A 87 17.36 4.33 20.79
CA ASP A 87 18.28 3.20 20.94
C ASP A 87 17.66 1.84 20.57
N GLY A 88 18.51 0.81 20.51
CA GLY A 88 18.07 -0.56 20.30
C GLY A 88 17.20 -0.76 19.04
N ALA A 89 16.05 -1.42 19.23
CA ALA A 89 15.19 -1.88 18.14
C ALA A 89 14.51 -0.73 17.36
N ILE A 90 14.28 0.43 17.98
CA ILE A 90 13.57 1.54 17.32
C ILE A 90 14.39 2.16 16.19
N ARG A 91 15.72 1.95 16.21
CA ARG A 91 16.61 2.36 15.13
C ARG A 91 16.30 1.71 13.79
N ARG A 92 15.57 0.59 13.78
CA ARG A 92 15.15 -0.09 12.54
C ARG A 92 13.83 0.45 11.98
N HIS A 93 13.25 1.49 12.59
CA HIS A 93 12.00 2.06 12.09
C HIS A 93 12.14 2.49 10.63
N ARG A 94 11.18 2.11 9.79
CA ARG A 94 11.32 2.18 8.33
C ARG A 94 11.43 3.59 7.75
N ASN A 95 10.79 4.57 8.39
CA ASN A 95 10.87 6.00 8.08
C ASN A 95 11.28 6.77 9.34
N ILE A 96 12.39 7.49 9.30
CA ILE A 96 12.88 8.26 10.43
C ILE A 96 13.18 9.69 9.98
N LEU A 97 12.70 10.68 10.72
CA LEU A 97 12.98 12.09 10.52
C LEU A 97 13.68 12.64 11.77
N PHE A 98 14.96 12.98 11.66
CA PHE A 98 15.69 13.66 12.73
C PHE A 98 15.54 15.18 12.59
N LEU A 99 15.29 15.87 13.70
CA LEU A 99 15.36 17.33 13.78
C LEU A 99 16.54 17.68 14.69
N GLU A 100 17.65 18.08 14.07
CA GLU A 100 18.94 18.31 14.75
C GLU A 100 19.29 19.79 14.74
N ILE A 101 19.39 20.37 15.93
CA ILE A 101 19.92 21.72 16.14
C ILE A 101 21.37 21.58 16.61
N ASP A 102 22.29 22.11 15.83
CA ASP A 102 23.72 22.17 16.14
C ASP A 102 24.18 23.63 16.09
N SER A 103 24.40 24.24 17.26
CA SER A 103 24.80 25.64 17.37
C SER A 103 26.19 25.94 16.80
N GLU A 104 27.05 24.92 16.68
CA GLU A 104 28.41 25.05 16.13
C GLU A 104 28.44 25.03 14.60
N ARG A 105 27.30 24.69 13.98
CA ARG A 105 27.15 24.61 12.53
C ARG A 105 27.44 25.96 11.86
N LYS A 106 28.34 25.94 10.88
CA LYS A 106 28.84 27.15 10.19
C LYS A 106 28.03 27.52 8.96
N GLU A 107 27.25 26.58 8.43
CA GLU A 107 26.44 26.78 7.24
C GLU A 107 25.30 27.75 7.50
N LYS A 108 25.12 28.67 6.53
CA LYS A 108 24.11 29.73 6.60
C LYS A 108 22.68 29.19 6.52
N PHE A 109 22.48 28.04 5.87
CA PHE A 109 21.17 27.46 5.59
C PHE A 109 21.01 26.08 6.21
N GLY A 110 19.77 25.74 6.56
CA GLY A 110 19.38 24.39 6.96
C GLY A 110 19.66 23.36 5.87
N LEU A 111 19.96 22.13 6.27
CA LEU A 111 20.25 21.02 5.37
C LEU A 111 19.21 19.91 5.56
N ILE A 112 18.63 19.45 4.46
CA ILE A 112 17.82 18.22 4.40
C ILE A 112 18.70 17.13 3.80
N GLN A 113 19.06 16.14 4.59
CA GLN A 113 19.95 15.05 4.17
C GLN A 113 19.25 13.71 4.27
N SER A 114 19.20 12.97 3.16
CA SER A 114 18.60 11.62 3.14
C SER A 114 19.67 10.55 3.20
N ARG A 115 19.51 9.59 4.11
CA ARG A 115 20.34 8.41 4.29
C ARG A 115 19.49 7.15 4.12
N LYS A 116 20.01 6.17 3.39
CA LYS A 116 19.33 4.90 3.14
C LYS A 116 20.04 3.79 3.89
N ASP A 117 19.26 2.80 4.31
CA ASP A 117 19.75 1.54 4.83
C ASP A 117 20.72 1.67 6.01
N VAL A 118 20.49 2.67 6.88
CA VAL A 118 21.40 3.04 7.98
C VAL A 118 21.52 1.91 9.01
N TRP A 119 20.38 1.38 9.45
CA TRP A 119 20.30 0.30 10.43
C TRP A 119 19.55 -0.94 9.94
N ALA A 120 18.78 -0.81 8.86
CA ALA A 120 17.99 -1.91 8.31
C ALA A 120 17.78 -1.76 6.79
N ASN A 121 17.64 -2.88 6.08
CA ASN A 121 17.41 -2.91 4.64
C ASN A 121 16.07 -2.23 4.28
N GLN A 122 16.12 -1.38 3.25
CA GLN A 122 15.05 -0.54 2.73
C GLN A 122 14.62 0.57 3.69
N GLN A 123 15.47 1.00 4.62
CA GLN A 123 15.17 2.09 5.54
C GLN A 123 15.41 3.45 4.87
N LEU A 124 14.56 4.43 5.17
CA LEU A 124 14.80 5.83 4.82
C LEU A 124 14.89 6.67 6.10
N VAL A 125 16.04 7.34 6.27
CA VAL A 125 16.30 8.31 7.33
C VAL A 125 16.52 9.66 6.68
N ILE A 126 15.84 10.69 7.17
CA ILE A 126 16.02 12.07 6.72
C ILE A 126 16.43 12.89 7.93
N ASP A 127 17.56 13.60 7.82
CA ASP A 127 18.05 14.50 8.86
C ASP A 127 17.78 15.95 8.43
N LEU A 128 17.12 16.72 9.29
CA LEU A 128 17.04 18.18 9.19
C LEU A 128 18.10 18.76 10.12
N LYS A 129 19.18 19.28 9.55
CA LYS A 129 20.30 19.85 10.31
C LYS A 129 20.27 21.36 10.19
N VAL A 130 20.19 22.04 11.31
CA VAL A 130 20.05 23.51 11.38
C VAL A 130 20.91 24.09 12.51
N LYS A 131 21.16 25.39 12.47
CA LYS A 131 21.95 26.06 13.51
C LYS A 131 21.15 26.39 14.78
N ASP A 132 19.89 26.77 14.60
CA ASP A 132 19.02 27.25 15.67
C ASP A 132 17.56 26.94 15.38
N TYR A 133 16.69 27.21 16.36
CA TYR A 133 15.26 26.96 16.28
C TYR A 133 14.59 27.70 15.12
N ASN A 134 14.96 28.94 14.84
CA ASN A 134 14.34 29.75 13.78
C ASN A 134 14.63 29.16 12.41
N GLN A 135 15.85 28.68 12.19
CA GLN A 135 16.18 27.95 10.97
C GLN A 135 15.42 26.64 10.84
N LEU A 136 15.22 25.89 11.94
CA LEU A 136 14.41 24.67 11.91
C LEU A 136 12.97 24.97 11.51
N LEU A 137 12.38 26.00 12.11
CA LEU A 137 11.03 26.44 11.82
C LEU A 137 10.87 26.79 10.34
N GLU A 138 11.80 27.57 9.79
CA GLU A 138 11.75 27.96 8.37
C GLU A 138 11.91 26.75 7.44
N LEU A 139 12.84 25.86 7.77
CA LEU A 139 13.05 24.63 7.02
C LEU A 139 11.82 23.72 7.04
N CYS A 140 11.10 23.67 8.17
CA CYS A 140 9.84 22.92 8.29
C CYS A 140 8.68 23.58 7.53
N LYS A 141 8.66 24.90 7.41
CA LYS A 141 7.65 25.61 6.60
C LYS A 141 7.80 25.33 5.11
N GLU A 142 9.03 25.30 4.61
CA GLU A 142 9.29 25.22 3.17
C GLU A 142 9.62 23.79 2.68
N GLY A 143 10.31 23.00 3.49
CA GLY A 143 10.95 21.76 3.07
C GLY A 143 10.10 20.50 3.20
N MET A 144 9.02 20.49 3.99
CA MET A 144 8.35 19.23 4.36
C MET A 144 7.60 18.58 3.21
N LYS A 145 7.19 19.33 2.17
CA LYS A 145 6.67 18.73 0.92
C LYS A 145 7.69 17.81 0.24
N THR A 146 8.96 18.20 0.20
CA THR A 146 10.04 17.39 -0.37
C THR A 146 10.33 16.16 0.50
N VAL A 147 10.29 16.31 1.82
CA VAL A 147 10.44 15.22 2.78
C VAL A 147 9.30 14.20 2.64
N HIS A 148 8.05 14.67 2.57
CA HIS A 148 6.87 13.85 2.33
C HIS A 148 7.01 13.02 1.07
N ALA A 149 7.36 13.64 -0.06
CA ALA A 149 7.51 12.93 -1.33
C ALA A 149 8.57 11.82 -1.27
N GLN A 150 9.67 12.03 -0.53
CA GLN A 150 10.70 11.01 -0.36
C GLN A 150 10.20 9.82 0.47
N PHE A 151 9.50 10.08 1.58
CA PHE A 151 8.88 9.00 2.37
C PHE A 151 7.79 8.29 1.57
N ASP A 152 6.98 9.00 0.80
CA ASP A 152 5.90 8.41 0.00
C ASP A 152 6.48 7.43 -1.04
N VAL A 153 7.54 7.85 -1.75
CA VAL A 153 8.28 6.98 -2.66
C VAL A 153 8.87 5.77 -1.95
N ALA A 154 9.44 5.94 -0.75
CA ALA A 154 9.99 4.82 0.01
C ALA A 154 8.92 3.80 0.42
N GLU A 155 7.73 4.26 0.81
CA GLU A 155 6.62 3.40 1.25
C GLU A 155 6.13 2.46 0.15
N TRP A 156 5.63 2.99 -0.97
CA TRP A 156 5.08 2.12 -2.01
C TRP A 156 6.19 1.34 -2.72
N LYS A 157 7.43 1.82 -2.74
CA LYS A 157 8.56 1.08 -3.32
C LYS A 157 8.92 -0.17 -2.51
N ARG A 158 8.86 -0.12 -1.18
CA ARG A 158 9.04 -1.31 -0.32
C ARG A 158 8.00 -2.39 -0.65
N ILE A 159 6.74 -1.98 -0.76
CA ILE A 159 5.64 -2.89 -1.14
C ILE A 159 5.88 -3.48 -2.53
N LEU A 160 6.25 -2.63 -3.50
CA LEU A 160 6.58 -3.06 -4.86
C LEU A 160 7.70 -4.12 -4.88
N LEU A 161 8.80 -3.88 -4.15
CA LEU A 161 9.92 -4.81 -4.09
C LEU A 161 9.50 -6.15 -3.46
N ASN A 162 8.68 -6.10 -2.41
CA ASN A 162 8.09 -7.32 -1.84
C ASN A 162 7.26 -8.08 -2.88
N PHE A 163 6.35 -7.41 -3.60
CA PHE A 163 5.51 -8.04 -4.63
C PHE A 163 6.30 -8.55 -5.83
N GLN A 164 7.44 -7.95 -6.16
CA GLN A 164 8.33 -8.41 -7.23
C GLN A 164 9.09 -9.68 -6.86
N ALA A 165 9.35 -9.91 -5.58
CA ALA A 165 9.98 -11.14 -5.09
C ALA A 165 9.01 -12.35 -5.09
N GLN A 166 7.71 -12.08 -5.16
CA GLN A 166 6.64 -13.07 -5.09
C GLN A 166 6.39 -13.79 -6.43
N ASN A 167 5.92 -15.04 -6.37
CA ASN A 167 5.74 -15.90 -7.54
C ASN A 167 4.28 -16.10 -7.91
N ASN A 168 3.71 -15.12 -8.60
CA ASN A 168 2.33 -15.18 -9.12
C ASN A 168 2.24 -15.70 -10.57
N ARG A 169 3.13 -16.63 -10.97
CA ARG A 169 3.28 -17.05 -12.38
C ARG A 169 1.97 -17.42 -13.09
N PRO A 170 1.03 -18.21 -12.51
CA PRO A 170 -0.21 -18.56 -13.19
C PRO A 170 -1.10 -17.34 -13.52
N VAL A 171 -1.25 -16.42 -12.57
CA VAL A 171 -2.03 -15.19 -12.73
C VAL A 171 -1.35 -14.27 -13.74
N GLN A 172 -0.03 -14.10 -13.64
CA GLN A 172 0.75 -13.28 -14.57
C GLN A 172 0.65 -13.77 -16.02
N ILE A 173 0.66 -15.09 -16.25
CA ILE A 173 0.50 -15.66 -17.60
C ILE A 173 -0.86 -15.27 -18.20
N LYS A 174 -1.93 -15.35 -17.41
CA LYS A 174 -3.28 -14.98 -17.86
C LYS A 174 -3.37 -13.48 -18.17
N ILE A 175 -2.87 -12.62 -17.27
CA ILE A 175 -2.85 -11.16 -17.47
C ILE A 175 -2.04 -10.80 -18.72
N LYS A 176 -0.83 -11.36 -18.87
CA LYS A 176 0.02 -11.17 -20.05
C LYS A 176 -0.71 -11.54 -21.33
N LYS A 177 -1.35 -12.71 -21.36
CA LYS A 177 -2.05 -13.21 -22.56
C LYS A 177 -3.22 -12.32 -22.95
N ASN A 178 -3.99 -11.82 -21.97
CA ASN A 178 -5.25 -11.13 -22.25
C ASN A 178 -5.10 -9.61 -22.46
N PHE A 179 -4.17 -8.98 -21.74
CA PHE A 179 -4.01 -7.53 -21.70
C PHE A 179 -2.66 -7.04 -22.24
N GLY A 180 -1.69 -7.92 -22.50
CA GLY A 180 -0.36 -7.53 -22.97
C GLY A 180 0.49 -6.80 -21.92
N ILE A 181 0.16 -6.97 -20.64
CA ILE A 181 0.86 -6.29 -19.53
C ILE A 181 1.40 -7.27 -18.50
N LYS A 182 2.29 -6.77 -17.65
CA LYS A 182 2.79 -7.43 -16.45
C LYS A 182 2.58 -6.52 -15.24
N LEU A 183 2.27 -7.12 -14.10
CA LEU A 183 2.12 -6.44 -12.82
C LEU A 183 2.95 -7.14 -11.73
N ALA A 184 3.40 -6.41 -10.73
CA ALA A 184 3.81 -7.00 -9.46
C ALA A 184 2.55 -7.16 -8.60
N LEU A 185 2.31 -8.37 -8.10
CA LEU A 185 1.14 -8.71 -7.28
C LEU A 185 1.60 -9.37 -5.99
N PRO A 186 0.87 -9.24 -4.87
CA PRO A 186 1.13 -10.01 -3.67
C PRO A 186 0.96 -11.50 -3.94
N ASP A 187 1.73 -12.34 -3.25
CA ASP A 187 1.63 -13.79 -3.33
C ASP A 187 0.21 -14.26 -3.00
N ALA A 188 -0.25 -15.34 -3.63
CA ALA A 188 -1.61 -15.87 -3.48
C ALA A 188 -2.74 -14.94 -3.96
N SER A 189 -2.45 -13.94 -4.78
CA SER A 189 -3.50 -13.24 -5.54
C SER A 189 -4.26 -14.23 -6.44
N THR A 190 -5.58 -14.12 -6.51
CA THR A 190 -6.42 -15.04 -7.32
C THR A 190 -7.27 -14.28 -8.33
N ILE A 191 -7.57 -14.89 -9.48
CA ILE A 191 -8.53 -14.35 -10.45
C ILE A 191 -9.88 -14.97 -10.12
N VAL A 192 -10.85 -14.14 -9.72
CA VAL A 192 -12.21 -14.56 -9.37
C VAL A 192 -13.22 -14.32 -10.48
N THR A 193 -12.94 -13.37 -11.37
CA THR A 193 -13.73 -13.16 -12.61
C THR A 193 -12.78 -13.07 -13.80
N SER A 194 -13.10 -13.80 -14.87
CA SER A 194 -12.34 -13.76 -16.12
C SER A 194 -13.29 -13.66 -17.33
N ARG A 195 -13.27 -12.52 -18.00
CA ARG A 195 -13.98 -12.22 -19.25
C ARG A 195 -12.97 -11.76 -20.31
N PRO A 196 -13.32 -11.77 -21.61
CA PRO A 196 -12.39 -11.38 -22.68
C PRO A 196 -11.72 -10.01 -22.50
N ASN A 197 -12.42 -9.04 -21.93
CA ASN A 197 -11.93 -7.67 -21.75
C ASN A 197 -11.89 -7.22 -20.27
N PHE A 198 -12.13 -8.11 -19.31
CA PHE A 198 -12.24 -7.77 -17.90
C PHE A 198 -11.82 -8.93 -16.99
N TYR A 199 -10.83 -8.71 -16.11
CA TYR A 199 -10.48 -9.60 -15.01
C TYR A 199 -10.73 -8.90 -13.67
N ARG A 200 -11.28 -9.64 -12.69
CA ARG A 200 -11.29 -9.25 -11.28
C ARG A 200 -10.39 -10.21 -10.50
N LEU A 201 -9.51 -9.62 -9.71
CA LEU A 201 -8.59 -10.31 -8.83
C LEU A 201 -8.91 -9.96 -7.38
N GLU A 202 -8.71 -10.93 -6.50
CA GLU A 202 -8.70 -10.74 -5.06
C GLU A 202 -7.26 -10.79 -4.55
N LEU A 203 -6.92 -9.86 -3.65
CA LEU A 203 -5.64 -9.83 -2.97
C LEU A 203 -5.73 -10.65 -1.67
N PRO A 204 -4.62 -11.25 -1.19
CA PRO A 204 -4.65 -12.14 -0.03
C PRO A 204 -4.99 -11.39 1.26
N THR A 205 -5.59 -12.10 2.22
CA THR A 205 -5.83 -11.61 3.59
C THR A 205 -4.55 -11.22 4.34
N ALA A 206 -3.40 -11.83 4.01
CA ALA A 206 -2.11 -11.55 4.66
C ALA A 206 -1.54 -10.14 4.35
N SER A 207 -2.12 -9.43 3.38
CA SER A 207 -1.82 -8.03 3.09
C SER A 207 -2.44 -7.04 4.10
N ARG A 208 -3.14 -7.53 5.13
CA ARG A 208 -3.86 -6.70 6.11
C ARG A 208 -2.97 -6.36 7.32
N PRO A 209 -2.90 -5.10 7.78
CA PRO A 209 -2.40 -4.81 9.11
C PRO A 209 -3.39 -5.35 10.15
N ILE A 210 -2.89 -6.11 11.13
CA ILE A 210 -3.70 -6.51 12.29
C ILE A 210 -3.73 -5.30 13.24
N GLU A 211 -4.82 -4.54 13.22
CA GLU A 211 -5.05 -3.46 14.18
C GLU A 211 -5.90 -3.97 15.34
N PHE A 212 -5.27 -4.13 16.52
CA PHE A 212 -5.98 -4.46 17.75
C PHE A 212 -6.54 -3.18 18.37
N VAL A 213 -7.78 -2.83 18.03
CA VAL A 213 -8.48 -1.73 18.69
C VAL A 213 -9.35 -2.29 19.81
N GLY A 214 -8.78 -2.36 21.03
CA GLY A 214 -9.43 -2.23 22.35
C GLY A 214 -10.71 -3.01 22.72
N THR A 215 -11.30 -3.77 21.82
CA THR A 215 -12.55 -4.51 21.99
C THR A 215 -12.31 -5.89 21.38
N GLY A 216 -12.47 -6.93 22.19
CA GLY A 216 -12.00 -8.29 21.93
C GLY A 216 -12.70 -9.05 20.80
N THR A 217 -13.13 -8.39 19.73
CA THR A 217 -13.70 -9.00 18.54
C THR A 217 -12.82 -8.71 17.34
N GLN A 218 -12.05 -9.73 16.97
CA GLN A 218 -11.28 -9.78 15.72
C GLN A 218 -12.26 -9.88 14.55
N ASP A 219 -12.41 -8.81 13.77
CA ASP A 219 -13.12 -8.91 12.49
C ASP A 219 -12.12 -8.97 11.32
N ILE A 220 -11.26 -10.00 11.38
CA ILE A 220 -10.25 -10.31 10.38
C ILE A 220 -10.88 -10.53 8.99
N GLY A 221 -12.20 -10.76 8.90
CA GLY A 221 -12.95 -11.00 7.66
C GLY A 221 -13.46 -9.76 6.91
N SER A 222 -13.36 -8.56 7.49
CA SER A 222 -14.11 -7.39 7.01
C SER A 222 -13.44 -6.54 5.92
N VAL A 223 -12.15 -6.73 5.64
CA VAL A 223 -11.42 -5.96 4.62
C VAL A 223 -11.29 -6.77 3.31
N LEU A 224 -12.06 -6.41 2.30
CA LEU A 224 -11.98 -6.99 0.95
C LEU A 224 -11.18 -6.06 0.05
N THR A 225 -10.06 -6.56 -0.47
CA THR A 225 -9.22 -5.83 -1.42
C THR A 225 -9.01 -6.63 -2.69
N GLY A 226 -8.91 -5.92 -3.80
CA GLY A 226 -8.75 -6.56 -5.09
C GLY A 226 -8.32 -5.59 -6.17
N ILE A 227 -8.06 -6.13 -7.35
CA ILE A 227 -7.71 -5.38 -8.56
C ILE A 227 -8.63 -5.81 -9.69
N MET A 228 -9.16 -4.84 -10.41
CA MET A 228 -9.88 -5.04 -11.66
C MET A 228 -8.99 -4.56 -12.79
N ILE A 229 -8.85 -5.39 -13.82
CA ILE A 229 -8.10 -5.05 -15.04
C ILE A 229 -9.08 -5.13 -16.19
N TYR A 230 -9.27 -4.03 -16.90
CA TYR A 230 -10.16 -4.02 -18.06
C TYR A 230 -9.60 -3.19 -19.20
N GLN A 231 -10.08 -3.48 -20.41
CA GLN A 231 -9.65 -2.81 -21.62
C GLN A 231 -10.81 -2.52 -22.56
N TYR A 232 -10.71 -1.43 -23.29
CA TYR A 232 -11.65 -1.02 -24.34
C TYR A 232 -10.91 -0.26 -25.44
N ASP A 233 -11.54 -0.14 -26.61
CA ASP A 233 -10.89 0.47 -27.77
C ASP A 233 -10.61 1.96 -27.55
N PHE A 234 -9.41 2.37 -27.97
CA PHE A 234 -9.04 3.77 -27.99
C PHE A 234 -9.49 4.40 -29.32
N ILE A 235 -10.34 5.41 -29.20
CA ILE A 235 -10.90 6.20 -30.30
C ILE A 235 -10.12 7.51 -30.41
N ASP A 236 -10.11 8.31 -29.34
CA ASP A 236 -9.43 9.61 -29.29
C ASP A 236 -9.12 10.05 -27.86
N SER A 237 -8.38 11.16 -27.73
CA SER A 237 -7.89 11.68 -26.45
C SER A 237 -8.98 12.15 -25.49
N SER A 238 -10.20 12.42 -25.95
CA SER A 238 -11.32 12.78 -25.08
C SER A 238 -11.68 11.66 -24.10
N GLN A 239 -11.31 10.41 -24.40
CA GLN A 239 -11.52 9.29 -23.49
C GLN A 239 -10.71 9.41 -22.19
N PHE A 240 -9.69 10.26 -22.13
CA PHE A 240 -8.92 10.55 -20.91
C PHE A 240 -9.56 11.63 -20.02
N LEU A 241 -10.67 12.26 -20.46
CA LEU A 241 -11.44 13.16 -19.59
C LEU A 241 -12.09 12.35 -18.46
N LEU A 242 -12.10 12.91 -17.25
CA LEU A 242 -12.60 12.24 -16.04
C LEU A 242 -14.00 11.64 -16.26
N ASP A 243 -14.95 12.42 -16.79
CA ASP A 243 -16.32 11.95 -17.03
C ASP A 243 -16.38 10.73 -17.95
N ASN A 244 -15.51 10.66 -18.96
CA ASN A 244 -15.46 9.54 -19.89
C ASN A 244 -14.81 8.31 -19.26
N LEU A 245 -13.79 8.50 -18.42
CA LEU A 245 -13.20 7.42 -17.62
C LEU A 245 -14.22 6.84 -16.62
N LEU A 246 -15.01 7.69 -15.96
CA LEU A 246 -16.05 7.27 -15.01
C LEU A 246 -17.21 6.55 -15.72
N LYS A 247 -17.67 7.04 -16.88
CA LYS A 247 -18.66 6.32 -17.71
C LYS A 247 -18.17 4.94 -18.15
N ALA A 248 -16.92 4.84 -18.58
CA ALA A 248 -16.31 3.56 -18.97
C ALA A 248 -16.21 2.61 -17.76
N ARG A 249 -15.79 3.12 -16.60
CA ARG A 249 -15.79 2.38 -15.33
C ARG A 249 -17.18 1.84 -15.00
N ASP A 250 -18.20 2.69 -14.93
CA ASP A 250 -19.55 2.27 -14.54
C ASP A 250 -20.13 1.23 -15.50
N THR A 251 -19.86 1.37 -16.81
CA THR A 251 -20.22 0.36 -17.81
C THR A 251 -19.55 -0.97 -17.52
N MET A 252 -18.23 -0.97 -17.27
CA MET A 252 -17.48 -2.20 -16.98
C MET A 252 -17.96 -2.85 -15.69
N LEU A 253 -18.20 -2.07 -14.63
CA LEU A 253 -18.57 -2.64 -13.34
C LEU A 253 -20.00 -3.19 -13.33
N ARG A 254 -20.95 -2.52 -13.98
CA ARG A 254 -22.35 -2.97 -14.07
C ARG A 254 -22.48 -4.40 -14.60
N TYR A 255 -21.68 -4.77 -15.60
CA TYR A 255 -21.77 -6.10 -16.23
C TYR A 255 -20.83 -7.15 -15.62
N ASN A 256 -19.85 -6.74 -14.81
CA ASN A 256 -18.78 -7.64 -14.37
C ASN A 256 -18.61 -7.77 -12.85
N VAL A 257 -19.28 -6.91 -12.07
CA VAL A 257 -19.15 -6.89 -10.61
C VAL A 257 -20.55 -6.85 -9.96
N PRO A 258 -21.34 -7.92 -10.10
CA PRO A 258 -22.60 -8.04 -9.37
C PRO A 258 -22.35 -8.17 -7.87
N TYR A 259 -23.35 -7.78 -7.08
CA TYR A 259 -23.40 -8.01 -5.64
C TYR A 259 -24.20 -9.28 -5.33
N GLU A 260 -24.14 -9.76 -4.09
CA GLU A 260 -24.89 -10.95 -3.64
C GLU A 260 -26.42 -10.79 -3.74
N THR A 261 -26.90 -9.55 -3.59
CA THR A 261 -28.31 -9.22 -3.81
C THR A 261 -28.54 -8.98 -5.29
N ASP A 262 -29.41 -9.77 -5.91
CA ASP A 262 -29.72 -9.65 -7.33
C ASP A 262 -30.14 -8.22 -7.72
N GLY A 263 -29.69 -7.77 -8.89
CA GLY A 263 -29.88 -6.40 -9.38
C GLY A 263 -28.96 -5.33 -8.76
N LEU A 264 -28.21 -5.62 -7.69
CA LEU A 264 -27.15 -4.74 -7.21
C LEU A 264 -25.81 -5.06 -7.88
N TYR A 265 -25.01 -4.01 -8.12
CA TYR A 265 -23.68 -4.10 -8.72
C TYR A 265 -22.78 -2.96 -8.23
N MET A 266 -21.46 -3.14 -8.30
CA MET A 266 -20.52 -2.08 -7.91
C MET A 266 -20.63 -0.88 -8.86
N GLY A 267 -20.86 0.32 -8.33
CA GLY A 267 -20.91 1.57 -9.09
C GLY A 267 -20.10 2.68 -8.42
N THR A 268 -19.82 3.74 -9.16
CA THR A 268 -19.09 4.90 -8.62
C THR A 268 -19.99 5.78 -7.73
N GLN A 269 -19.45 6.28 -6.62
CA GLN A 269 -20.14 7.25 -5.78
C GLN A 269 -19.87 8.67 -6.29
N TYR A 270 -20.95 9.38 -6.69
CA TYR A 270 -20.89 10.73 -7.24
C TYR A 270 -21.30 11.83 -6.24
N ASN A 271 -21.26 11.51 -4.95
CA ASN A 271 -21.57 12.50 -3.91
C ASN A 271 -20.51 13.62 -3.94
N LYS A 272 -20.96 14.88 -3.85
CA LYS A 272 -20.08 16.08 -3.92
C LYS A 272 -18.93 16.07 -2.91
N PHE A 273 -19.10 15.46 -1.74
CA PHE A 273 -18.07 15.41 -0.69
C PHE A 273 -16.94 14.41 -0.99
N VAL A 274 -17.20 13.40 -1.82
CA VAL A 274 -16.25 12.33 -2.18
C VAL A 274 -16.18 12.14 -3.70
N PHE A 275 -16.44 13.22 -4.44
CA PHE A 275 -16.52 13.15 -5.90
C PHE A 275 -15.16 12.73 -6.47
N PRO A 276 -15.11 11.76 -7.42
CA PRO A 276 -13.85 11.25 -7.91
C PRO A 276 -12.89 12.33 -8.42
N GLU A 277 -11.61 12.16 -8.13
CA GLU A 277 -10.55 13.06 -8.59
C GLU A 277 -9.61 12.35 -9.56
N SER A 278 -8.99 13.10 -10.48
CA SER A 278 -8.00 12.55 -11.40
C SER A 278 -6.74 13.40 -11.50
N ASN A 279 -5.59 12.75 -11.66
CA ASN A 279 -4.31 13.39 -11.91
C ASN A 279 -3.56 12.72 -13.05
N VAL A 280 -2.80 13.51 -13.82
CA VAL A 280 -1.83 12.98 -14.78
C VAL A 280 -0.66 12.39 -14.01
N THR A 281 -0.27 11.16 -14.35
CA THR A 281 0.82 10.46 -13.66
C THR A 281 1.55 9.50 -14.61
N SER A 282 2.50 8.76 -14.06
CA SER A 282 3.20 7.69 -14.78
C SER A 282 3.49 6.49 -13.87
N ASN A 283 3.70 5.33 -14.49
CA ASN A 283 4.20 4.15 -13.78
C ASN A 283 5.58 4.42 -13.15
N PHE A 284 6.07 3.48 -12.35
CA PHE A 284 7.34 3.62 -11.64
C PHE A 284 8.53 3.93 -12.57
N LYS A 285 8.58 3.27 -13.73
CA LYS A 285 9.64 3.46 -14.74
C LYS A 285 9.51 4.75 -15.55
N LYS A 286 8.45 5.54 -15.32
CA LYS A 286 8.14 6.80 -16.03
C LYS A 286 7.99 6.67 -17.55
N ASN A 287 7.78 5.46 -18.05
CA ASN A 287 7.65 5.17 -19.49
C ASN A 287 6.20 4.94 -19.93
N ILE A 288 5.27 4.81 -18.98
CA ILE A 288 3.82 4.71 -19.25
C ILE A 288 3.17 5.91 -18.59
N LYS A 289 2.75 6.89 -19.42
CA LYS A 289 1.96 8.04 -18.98
C LYS A 289 0.47 7.67 -18.99
N GLY A 290 -0.27 8.19 -18.03
CA GLY A 290 -1.69 7.90 -17.89
C GLY A 290 -2.39 8.82 -16.91
N ILE A 291 -3.64 8.49 -16.60
CA ILE A 291 -4.49 9.22 -15.66
C ILE A 291 -4.79 8.31 -14.49
N GLU A 292 -4.39 8.72 -13.29
CA GLU A 292 -4.94 8.10 -12.08
C GLU A 292 -6.30 8.71 -11.77
N VAL A 293 -7.21 7.88 -11.27
CA VAL A 293 -8.54 8.28 -10.80
C VAL A 293 -8.76 7.67 -9.42
N ARG A 294 -9.10 8.49 -8.43
CA ARG A 294 -9.40 8.08 -7.05
C ARG A 294 -10.84 8.45 -6.74
N GLY A 295 -11.53 7.62 -5.98
CA GLY A 295 -12.90 7.92 -5.57
C GLY A 295 -13.50 6.82 -4.73
N MET A 296 -14.75 7.02 -4.33
CA MET A 296 -15.51 5.98 -3.63
C MET A 296 -16.43 5.21 -4.57
N PHE A 297 -16.73 3.97 -4.21
CA PHE A 297 -17.72 3.14 -4.86
C PHE A 297 -18.81 2.74 -3.86
N GLN A 298 -19.98 2.40 -4.37
CA GLN A 298 -21.10 1.86 -3.62
C GLN A 298 -21.79 0.76 -4.45
N PHE A 299 -22.49 -0.17 -3.83
CA PHE A 299 -23.32 -1.13 -4.58
C PHE A 299 -24.67 -0.49 -4.97
N THR A 300 -24.86 -0.24 -6.26
CA THR A 300 -26.05 0.46 -6.78
C THR A 300 -26.90 -0.46 -7.67
N GLY A 301 -28.02 0.05 -8.17
CA GLY A 301 -28.94 -0.68 -9.08
C GLY A 301 -30.34 -0.91 -8.50
N LYS A 302 -30.52 -0.70 -7.20
CA LYS A 302 -31.81 -0.69 -6.49
C LYS A 302 -31.83 0.43 -5.46
N ASP A 303 -33.02 0.86 -5.07
CA ASP A 303 -33.25 1.90 -4.05
C ASP A 303 -33.05 1.35 -2.63
N VAL A 304 -31.84 0.88 -2.33
CA VAL A 304 -31.46 0.35 -1.01
C VAL A 304 -30.15 0.97 -0.55
N HIS A 305 -30.02 1.20 0.75
CA HIS A 305 -28.75 1.60 1.34
C HIS A 305 -27.76 0.44 1.21
N SER A 306 -26.66 0.68 0.51
CA SER A 306 -25.62 -0.31 0.31
C SER A 306 -24.33 0.09 0.98
N THR A 307 -23.48 -0.89 1.25
CA THR A 307 -22.08 -0.65 1.59
C THR A 307 -21.30 -0.11 0.39
N GLY A 308 -20.07 0.31 0.67
CA GLY A 308 -19.18 0.90 -0.31
C GLY A 308 -17.76 0.98 0.23
N GLY A 309 -16.86 1.49 -0.59
CA GLY A 309 -15.45 1.58 -0.24
C GLY A 309 -14.67 2.50 -1.17
N ALA A 310 -13.35 2.42 -1.12
CA ALA A 310 -12.45 3.23 -1.93
C ALA A 310 -12.00 2.51 -3.19
N PHE A 311 -11.71 3.26 -4.26
CA PHE A 311 -10.99 2.77 -5.43
C PHE A 311 -9.87 3.72 -5.84
N TRP A 312 -8.80 3.13 -6.38
CA TRP A 312 -7.72 3.86 -7.04
C TRP A 312 -7.40 3.17 -8.36
N ALA A 313 -7.63 3.88 -9.45
CA ALA A 313 -7.47 3.40 -10.81
C ALA A 313 -6.34 4.11 -11.54
N PHE A 314 -5.69 3.41 -12.47
CA PHE A 314 -4.72 3.97 -13.40
C PHE A 314 -5.10 3.57 -14.83
N HIS A 315 -5.32 4.58 -15.67
CA HIS A 315 -5.73 4.45 -17.07
C HIS A 315 -4.59 4.84 -17.99
N PHE A 316 -4.25 3.99 -18.96
CA PHE A 316 -3.20 4.28 -19.93
C PHE A 316 -3.50 3.65 -21.30
N LEU A 317 -2.94 4.22 -22.35
CA LEU A 317 -3.03 3.68 -23.70
C LEU A 317 -1.99 2.59 -23.90
N HIS A 318 -2.42 1.39 -24.28
CA HIS A 318 -1.53 0.34 -24.72
C HIS A 318 -1.12 0.58 -26.19
N PRO A 319 0.17 0.83 -26.49
CA PRO A 319 0.62 1.35 -27.78
C PRO A 319 0.43 0.35 -28.93
N LYS A 320 0.60 -0.96 -28.67
CA LYS A 320 0.49 -2.00 -29.71
C LYS A 320 -0.97 -2.35 -30.04
N SER A 321 -1.82 -2.56 -29.03
CA SER A 321 -3.20 -2.98 -29.21
C SER A 321 -4.16 -1.82 -29.47
N LYS A 322 -3.73 -0.56 -29.28
CA LYS A 322 -4.58 0.64 -29.34
C LYS A 322 -5.83 0.52 -28.44
N LYS A 323 -5.64 -0.07 -27.26
CA LYS A 323 -6.68 -0.18 -26.23
C LYS A 323 -6.32 0.70 -25.04
N LEU A 324 -7.32 1.36 -24.47
CA LEU A 324 -7.19 1.98 -23.17
C LEU A 324 -7.34 0.87 -22.12
N ILE A 325 -6.32 0.73 -21.27
CA ILE A 325 -6.29 -0.24 -20.17
C ILE A 325 -6.49 0.50 -18.86
N CYS A 326 -7.35 -0.04 -18.01
CA CYS A 326 -7.49 0.37 -16.63
C CYS A 326 -7.01 -0.73 -15.68
N ILE A 327 -6.21 -0.34 -14.70
CA ILE A 327 -5.92 -1.13 -13.50
C ILE A 327 -6.59 -0.41 -12.34
N SER A 328 -7.69 -0.94 -11.82
CA SER A 328 -8.45 -0.34 -10.72
C SER A 328 -8.41 -1.23 -9.50
N GLY A 329 -7.72 -0.79 -8.46
CA GLY A 329 -7.84 -1.40 -7.14
C GLY A 329 -9.09 -0.94 -6.40
N TYR A 330 -9.58 -1.78 -5.50
CA TYR A 330 -10.67 -1.46 -4.58
C TYR A 330 -10.36 -1.92 -3.16
N VAL A 331 -10.90 -1.20 -2.18
CA VAL A 331 -10.85 -1.50 -0.75
C VAL A 331 -12.27 -1.35 -0.20
N ASP A 332 -12.86 -2.45 0.26
CA ASP A 332 -14.08 -2.47 1.05
C ASP A 332 -13.68 -2.83 2.48
N ALA A 333 -13.95 -1.97 3.44
CA ALA A 333 -13.51 -2.16 4.82
C ALA A 333 -14.38 -1.34 5.78
N PRO A 334 -14.52 -1.76 7.05
CA PRO A 334 -15.19 -0.97 8.06
C PRO A 334 -14.54 0.40 8.21
N SER A 335 -15.33 1.40 8.59
CA SER A 335 -14.87 2.77 8.83
C SER A 335 -13.85 2.89 9.97
N THR A 336 -13.77 1.88 10.84
CA THR A 336 -12.80 1.80 11.96
C THR A 336 -11.43 1.28 11.54
N THR A 337 -11.28 0.76 10.32
CA THR A 337 -10.02 0.19 9.83
C THR A 337 -9.29 1.18 8.93
N SER A 338 -7.99 1.39 9.17
CA SER A 338 -7.18 2.24 8.29
C SER A 338 -7.07 1.66 6.87
N TRP A 339 -7.35 2.48 5.86
CA TRP A 339 -7.21 2.10 4.45
C TRP A 339 -5.81 2.39 3.89
N THR A 340 -4.93 3.05 4.66
CA THR A 340 -3.63 3.53 4.17
C THR A 340 -2.77 2.41 3.61
N GLN A 341 -2.69 1.26 4.28
CA GLN A 341 -1.92 0.11 3.77
C GLN A 341 -2.50 -0.41 2.46
N SER A 342 -3.80 -0.71 2.42
CA SER A 342 -4.49 -1.24 1.24
C SER A 342 -4.37 -0.32 0.02
N LEU A 343 -4.52 0.99 0.22
CA LEU A 343 -4.36 1.99 -0.84
C LEU A 343 -2.92 2.06 -1.35
N ARG A 344 -1.92 1.95 -0.47
CA ARG A 344 -0.49 1.91 -0.87
C ARG A 344 -0.15 0.63 -1.62
N GLU A 345 -0.77 -0.50 -1.29
CA GLU A 345 -0.63 -1.74 -2.05
C GLU A 345 -1.21 -1.62 -3.46
N ILE A 346 -2.42 -1.08 -3.57
CA ILE A 346 -3.04 -0.78 -4.87
C ILE A 346 -2.14 0.17 -5.67
N GLN A 347 -1.60 1.20 -5.01
CA GLN A 347 -0.69 2.15 -5.61
C GLN A 347 0.58 1.47 -6.15
N ALA A 348 1.19 0.58 -5.36
CA ALA A 348 2.35 -0.19 -5.76
C ALA A 348 2.04 -1.10 -6.97
N ILE A 349 0.87 -1.75 -6.98
CA ILE A 349 0.44 -2.63 -8.08
C ILE A 349 0.33 -1.85 -9.39
N TRP A 350 -0.43 -0.75 -9.43
CA TRP A 350 -0.58 -0.03 -10.71
C TRP A 350 0.73 0.66 -11.12
N LYS A 351 1.54 1.15 -10.17
CA LYS A 351 2.87 1.71 -10.47
C LYS A 351 3.82 0.67 -11.06
N SER A 352 3.62 -0.62 -10.77
CA SER A 352 4.45 -1.71 -11.27
C SER A 352 4.25 -2.04 -12.74
N VAL A 353 3.22 -1.50 -13.39
CA VAL A 353 2.81 -1.94 -14.73
C VAL A 353 3.92 -1.81 -15.76
N GLU A 354 4.07 -2.87 -16.55
CA GLU A 354 4.93 -2.94 -17.72
C GLU A 354 4.10 -3.41 -18.93
N ILE A 355 4.33 -2.78 -20.09
CA ILE A 355 3.78 -3.22 -21.38
C ILE A 355 4.76 -4.23 -21.99
N LEU A 356 4.24 -5.32 -22.54
CA LEU A 356 5.01 -6.43 -23.11
C LEU A 356 5.09 -6.38 -24.64
#